data_AF-A0A0C3DYH4-F1
#
_entry.id   AF-A0A0C3DYH4-F1
#
_cell.length_a   1.000
_cell.length_b   1.000
_cell.length_c   1.000
_cell.angle_alpha   90.00
_cell.angle_beta   90.00
_cell.angle_gamma   90.00
#
_symmetry.space_group_name_H-M   'P 1'
#
loop_
_entity.id
_entity.type
_entity.pdbx_description
1 polymer ?
#
loop_
_entity_poly.entity_id
_entity_poly.type
_entity_poly.pdbx_seq_one_letter_code
_entity_poly.pdbx_strand_id
1 'polypeptide(L)'
;MVIDGWGILSESSPKDGDAIAAAETPVMDALSKNAEGYTEVEGSSLTVGLPKGLMGNSEVGHPNIGAGRVVWQDVVRIDKIIKKGELGQNDFIVKTFKAAKQGTSRLHLASLISDGSVHPQQDHLYALIKVAKKLEIPHVYIHFFGDGRDTDPNSDGEGSSDPIKATKERYEKGETDEFLKPIIVGGKDSRVQDGDQVFFFSYRSNRVRKITRLLCDVNRLPLEDFPYPKNVTLTTMIQYKLDYPFTIAFKLRHMRNVLAKTLGTRGINQVHVIETKKYTYVTFFFNGGVEKMSAIGVAKQVCKRVSEGKFEFVMNNFVPPNIVGYTSYILFITSDQGNVEEMKFPDGKPKTLHTANKTTEGVLSDVAPTILEVIGPKHPKEMTSRSLLAKMINS
;
A
#
# COMPACT_ATOMS: atom_id res chain seq x y z
N MET A 1 16.59 4.64 -13.97
CA MET A 1 15.29 4.85 -14.62
C MET A 1 14.31 3.80 -14.14
N VAL A 2 13.13 4.21 -13.68
CA VAL A 2 12.03 3.30 -13.32
C VAL A 2 10.89 3.51 -14.32
N ILE A 3 10.59 2.52 -15.15
CA ILE A 3 9.46 2.57 -16.07
C ILE A 3 8.24 2.04 -15.32
N ASP A 4 7.16 2.82 -15.22
CA ASP A 4 6.01 2.42 -14.41
C ASP A 4 5.14 1.40 -15.15
N GLY A 5 4.93 0.22 -14.57
CA GLY A 5 4.02 -0.78 -15.14
C GLY A 5 4.54 -1.53 -16.37
N TRP A 6 5.85 -1.58 -16.56
CA TRP A 6 6.49 -2.39 -17.60
C TRP A 6 6.86 -3.76 -17.05
N GLY A 7 6.03 -4.78 -17.28
CA GLY A 7 6.28 -6.13 -16.80
C GLY A 7 6.82 -7.08 -17.87
N ILE A 8 6.89 -8.35 -17.49
CA ILE A 8 7.26 -9.47 -18.36
C ILE A 8 6.06 -10.42 -18.40
N LEU A 9 5.68 -10.88 -19.59
CA LEU A 9 4.60 -11.84 -19.76
C LEU A 9 4.89 -13.14 -18.99
N SER A 10 3.85 -13.71 -18.38
CA SER A 10 3.88 -15.11 -17.94
C SER A 10 3.48 -16.05 -19.08
N GLU A 11 3.76 -17.35 -18.94
CA GLU A 11 3.29 -18.36 -19.89
C GLU A 11 1.76 -18.39 -20.04
N SER A 12 1.04 -17.99 -18.99
CA SER A 12 -0.43 -17.96 -18.97
C SER A 12 -1.05 -16.67 -19.51
N SER A 13 -0.23 -15.68 -19.86
CA SER A 13 -0.67 -14.35 -20.26
C SER A 13 -1.16 -14.33 -21.72
N PRO A 14 -2.29 -13.67 -22.05
CA PRO A 14 -2.77 -13.57 -23.43
C PRO A 14 -1.80 -12.76 -24.31
N LYS A 15 -1.20 -13.42 -25.31
CA LYS A 15 -0.20 -12.79 -26.20
C LYS A 15 -0.76 -11.61 -27.01
N ASP A 16 -2.04 -11.64 -27.36
CA ASP A 16 -2.73 -10.57 -28.08
C ASP A 16 -3.15 -9.39 -27.17
N GLY A 17 -2.81 -9.46 -25.88
CA GLY A 17 -2.99 -8.41 -24.88
C GLY A 17 -1.69 -7.72 -24.48
N ASP A 18 -0.54 -8.09 -25.04
CA ASP A 18 0.76 -7.50 -24.70
C ASP A 18 1.02 -6.22 -25.48
N ALA A 19 0.87 -5.08 -24.83
CA ALA A 19 1.13 -3.78 -25.44
C ALA A 19 2.63 -3.48 -25.57
N ILE A 20 3.50 -4.15 -24.80
CA ILE A 20 4.95 -4.01 -24.94
C ILE A 20 5.39 -4.71 -26.23
N ALA A 21 4.98 -5.97 -26.43
CA ALA A 21 5.31 -6.71 -27.65
C ALA A 21 4.65 -6.13 -28.91
N ALA A 22 3.47 -5.51 -28.78
CA ALA A 22 2.80 -4.84 -29.90
C ALA A 22 3.41 -3.48 -30.26
N ALA A 23 4.22 -2.89 -29.37
CA ALA A 23 4.84 -1.59 -29.60
C ALA A 23 6.23 -1.72 -30.26
N GLU A 24 6.61 -0.70 -31.03
CA GLU A 24 7.99 -0.59 -31.53
C GLU A 24 8.91 -0.13 -30.40
N THR A 25 9.64 -1.09 -29.79
CA THR A 25 10.48 -0.82 -28.61
C THR A 25 11.97 -1.16 -28.85
N PRO A 26 12.57 -0.71 -29.97
CA PRO A 26 13.88 -1.20 -30.44
C PRO A 26 15.02 -1.00 -29.43
N VAL A 27 14.93 0.03 -28.59
CA VAL A 27 15.91 0.28 -27.53
C VAL A 27 15.79 -0.75 -26.41
N MET A 28 14.58 -1.03 -25.92
CA MET A 28 14.37 -2.03 -24.88
C MET A 28 14.66 -3.44 -25.41
N ASP A 29 14.29 -3.74 -26.65
CA ASP A 29 14.61 -5.00 -27.34
C ASP A 29 16.11 -5.24 -27.49
N ALA A 30 16.90 -4.17 -27.72
CA ALA A 30 18.35 -4.27 -27.78
C ALA A 30 18.96 -4.49 -26.40
N LEU A 31 18.48 -3.76 -25.39
CA LEU A 31 18.97 -3.87 -24.01
C LEU A 31 18.66 -5.23 -23.38
N SER A 32 17.47 -5.79 -23.63
CA SER A 32 17.04 -7.08 -23.08
C SER A 32 17.83 -8.28 -23.61
N LYS A 33 18.48 -8.14 -24.78
CA LYS A 33 19.33 -9.18 -25.38
C LYS A 33 20.74 -9.25 -24.77
N ASN A 34 21.14 -8.28 -23.94
CA ASN A 34 22.46 -8.28 -23.32
C ASN A 34 22.46 -9.17 -22.06
N ALA A 35 23.00 -10.38 -22.18
CA ALA A 35 23.05 -11.35 -21.07
C ALA A 35 23.86 -10.89 -19.85
N GLU A 36 24.79 -9.95 -20.00
CA GLU A 36 25.58 -9.39 -18.89
C GLU A 36 24.92 -8.16 -18.25
N GLY A 37 24.00 -7.52 -18.96
CA GLY A 37 23.36 -6.26 -18.59
C GLY A 37 21.86 -6.35 -18.30
N TYR A 38 21.26 -7.52 -18.45
CA TYR A 38 19.82 -7.76 -18.27
C TYR A 38 19.56 -8.91 -17.30
N THR A 39 18.60 -8.69 -16.39
CA THR A 39 18.07 -9.73 -15.52
C THR A 39 16.63 -9.38 -15.14
N GLU A 40 15.87 -10.38 -14.70
CA GLU A 40 14.47 -10.22 -14.35
C GLU A 40 14.28 -10.08 -12.84
N VAL A 41 13.45 -9.14 -12.41
CA VAL A 41 13.20 -8.89 -10.98
C VAL A 41 11.72 -9.03 -10.64
N GLU A 42 11.41 -9.80 -9.61
CA GLU A 42 10.03 -9.98 -9.16
C GLU A 42 9.57 -8.72 -8.41
N GLY A 43 8.43 -8.17 -8.86
CA GLY A 43 7.81 -6.95 -8.33
C GLY A 43 6.46 -7.16 -7.65
N SER A 44 6.14 -8.38 -7.21
CA SER A 44 4.83 -8.73 -6.67
C SER A 44 4.91 -9.61 -5.41
N SER A 45 3.78 -9.88 -4.77
CA SER A 45 3.69 -10.87 -3.68
C SER A 45 4.71 -10.64 -2.54
N LEU A 46 5.25 -11.71 -1.97
CA LEU A 46 6.13 -11.68 -0.81
C LEU A 46 7.47 -10.99 -1.08
N THR A 47 7.92 -10.94 -2.34
CA THR A 47 9.21 -10.33 -2.72
C THR A 47 9.22 -8.82 -2.54
N VAL A 48 8.03 -8.21 -2.57
CA VAL A 48 7.83 -6.78 -2.29
C VAL A 48 7.07 -6.53 -0.98
N GLY A 49 6.89 -7.57 -0.17
CA GLY A 49 6.27 -7.48 1.15
C GLY A 49 4.74 -7.47 1.16
N LEU A 50 4.10 -7.92 0.07
CA LEU A 50 2.65 -8.16 -0.04
C LEU A 50 2.29 -9.63 0.25
N PRO A 51 1.02 -9.95 0.55
CA PRO A 51 0.55 -11.32 0.62
C PRO A 51 0.84 -12.10 -0.68
N LYS A 52 1.03 -13.42 -0.56
CA LYS A 52 1.32 -14.29 -1.71
C LYS A 52 0.18 -14.19 -2.74
N GLY A 53 0.53 -13.93 -4.00
CA GLY A 53 -0.42 -13.86 -5.12
C GLY A 53 -0.95 -12.46 -5.41
N LEU A 54 -0.63 -11.44 -4.61
CA LEU A 54 -1.04 -10.07 -4.91
C LEU A 54 -0.08 -9.39 -5.88
N MET A 55 -0.66 -8.69 -6.84
CA MET A 55 0.05 -7.81 -7.77
C MET A 55 0.78 -6.66 -7.05
N GLY A 56 1.89 -6.23 -7.64
CA GLY A 56 2.60 -5.03 -7.19
C GLY A 56 1.81 -3.75 -7.47
N ASN A 57 2.31 -2.63 -6.95
CA ASN A 57 1.85 -1.27 -7.26
C ASN A 57 2.99 -0.29 -6.97
N SER A 58 2.85 0.97 -7.40
CA SER A 58 3.90 1.97 -7.23
C SER A 58 4.22 2.29 -5.77
N GLU A 59 3.23 2.27 -4.88
CA GLU A 59 3.40 2.51 -3.44
C GLU A 59 4.17 1.39 -2.74
N VAL A 60 4.31 0.22 -3.37
CA VAL A 60 5.04 -0.93 -2.85
C VAL A 60 6.38 -1.11 -3.58
N GLY A 61 6.40 -0.97 -4.91
CA GLY A 61 7.59 -1.16 -5.74
C GLY A 61 8.70 -0.15 -5.43
N HIS A 62 8.37 1.15 -5.42
CA HIS A 62 9.36 2.21 -5.19
C HIS A 62 10.05 2.11 -3.81
N PRO A 63 9.33 1.87 -2.69
CA PRO A 63 9.97 1.58 -1.42
C PRO A 63 10.94 0.39 -1.45
N ASN A 64 10.58 -0.72 -2.12
CA ASN A 64 11.47 -1.88 -2.22
C ASN A 64 12.75 -1.55 -3.00
N ILE A 65 12.61 -0.89 -4.17
CA ILE A 65 13.74 -0.41 -4.99
C ILE A 65 14.68 0.45 -4.15
N GLY A 66 14.15 1.43 -3.41
CA GLY A 66 14.97 2.37 -2.64
C GLY A 66 15.50 1.82 -1.32
N ALA A 67 14.82 0.85 -0.69
CA ALA A 67 15.15 0.40 0.65
C ALA A 67 16.27 -0.63 0.70
N GLY A 68 16.56 -1.31 -0.41
CA GLY A 68 17.55 -2.39 -0.49
C GLY A 68 17.21 -3.59 0.39
N ARG A 69 15.91 -3.77 0.67
CA ARG A 69 15.35 -4.87 1.46
C ARG A 69 13.85 -5.00 1.17
N VAL A 70 13.28 -6.16 1.49
CA VAL A 70 11.82 -6.35 1.42
C VAL A 70 11.10 -5.42 2.40
N VAL A 71 10.23 -4.56 1.89
CA VAL A 71 9.41 -3.63 2.68
C VAL A 71 8.04 -4.26 2.95
N TRP A 72 7.94 -4.94 4.10
CA TRP A 72 6.71 -5.59 4.54
C TRP A 72 5.56 -4.60 4.73
N GLN A 73 4.50 -4.78 3.95
CA GLN A 73 3.26 -4.03 4.10
C GLN A 73 2.58 -4.39 5.41
N ASP A 74 1.77 -3.45 5.92
CA ASP A 74 1.13 -3.60 7.21
C ASP A 74 0.28 -4.87 7.29
N VAL A 75 -0.44 -5.22 6.23
CA VAL A 75 -1.22 -6.46 6.15
C VAL A 75 -0.35 -7.69 6.44
N VAL A 76 0.78 -7.87 5.76
CA VAL A 76 1.64 -9.04 5.97
C VAL A 76 2.32 -9.01 7.33
N ARG A 77 2.72 -7.82 7.79
CA ARG A 77 3.32 -7.65 9.12
C ARG A 77 2.34 -8.09 10.20
N ILE A 78 1.10 -7.64 10.12
CA ILE A 78 0.05 -7.93 11.08
C ILE A 78 -0.35 -9.41 10.98
N ASP A 79 -0.53 -9.96 9.78
CA ASP A 79 -0.82 -11.38 9.56
C ASP A 79 0.23 -12.30 10.20
N LYS A 80 1.52 -11.97 10.05
CA LYS A 80 2.61 -12.73 10.67
C LYS A 80 2.52 -12.73 12.20
N ILE A 81 2.16 -11.60 12.80
CA ILE A 81 2.00 -11.46 14.25
C ILE A 81 0.78 -12.25 14.73
N ILE A 82 -0.32 -12.20 13.97
CA ILE A 82 -1.53 -12.99 14.26
C ILE A 82 -1.24 -14.48 14.19
N LYS A 83 -0.56 -14.95 13.13
CA LYS A 83 -0.19 -16.36 12.94
C LYS A 83 0.69 -16.90 14.07
N LYS A 84 1.54 -16.05 14.65
CA LYS A 84 2.37 -16.41 15.81
C LYS A 84 1.64 -16.31 17.15
N GLY A 85 0.40 -15.82 17.18
CA GLY A 85 -0.33 -15.57 18.42
C GLY A 85 0.23 -14.40 19.24
N GLU A 86 1.03 -13.52 18.62
CA GLU A 86 1.78 -12.44 19.30
C GLU A 86 0.98 -11.12 19.35
N LEU A 87 -0.24 -11.07 18.82
CA LEU A 87 -1.05 -9.84 18.79
C LEU A 87 -1.26 -9.24 20.19
N GLY A 88 -1.44 -10.11 21.20
CA GLY A 88 -1.60 -9.71 22.60
C GLY A 88 -0.31 -9.24 23.29
N GLN A 89 0.82 -9.20 22.58
CA GLN A 89 2.08 -8.60 23.07
C GLN A 89 2.23 -7.13 22.62
N ASN A 90 1.33 -6.63 21.77
CA ASN A 90 1.36 -5.23 21.36
C ASN A 90 0.89 -4.32 22.50
N ASP A 91 1.80 -3.50 23.03
CA ASP A 91 1.55 -2.64 24.18
C ASP A 91 0.36 -1.69 23.98
N PHE A 92 0.15 -1.17 22.77
CA PHE A 92 -0.94 -0.23 22.50
C PHE A 92 -2.29 -0.93 22.44
N ILE A 93 -2.36 -2.15 21.89
CA ILE A 93 -3.59 -2.97 21.92
C ILE A 93 -3.92 -3.31 23.37
N VAL A 94 -2.94 -3.85 24.12
CA VAL A 94 -3.13 -4.24 25.52
C VAL A 94 -3.52 -3.05 26.38
N LYS A 95 -2.88 -1.90 26.21
CA LYS A 95 -3.21 -0.66 26.94
C LYS A 95 -4.63 -0.20 26.64
N THR A 96 -5.04 -0.19 25.38
CA THR A 96 -6.40 0.20 24.98
C THR A 96 -7.45 -0.72 25.61
N PHE A 97 -7.22 -2.03 25.56
CA PHE A 97 -8.17 -3.02 26.07
C PHE A 97 -8.24 -2.95 27.60
N LYS A 98 -7.10 -2.80 28.29
CA LYS A 98 -7.08 -2.58 29.74
C LYS A 98 -7.76 -1.28 30.14
N ALA A 99 -7.59 -0.20 29.37
CA ALA A 99 -8.31 1.06 29.61
C ALA A 99 -9.83 0.87 29.50
N ALA A 100 -10.30 0.02 28.58
CA ALA A 100 -11.72 -0.32 28.48
C ALA A 100 -12.20 -1.00 29.77
N LYS A 101 -11.47 -2.03 30.24
CA LYS A 101 -11.78 -2.76 31.49
C LYS A 101 -11.76 -1.87 32.74
N GLN A 102 -10.87 -0.87 32.78
CA GLN A 102 -10.73 0.04 33.94
C GLN A 102 -11.71 1.22 33.90
N GLY A 103 -12.20 1.58 32.72
CA GLY A 103 -13.17 2.66 32.50
C GLY A 103 -14.59 2.13 32.43
N THR A 104 -15.22 2.26 31.26
CA THR A 104 -16.64 1.91 31.04
C THR A 104 -16.91 0.41 30.98
N SER A 105 -15.87 -0.44 31.01
CA SER A 105 -15.93 -1.89 30.76
C SER A 105 -16.34 -2.28 29.34
N ARG A 106 -16.37 -1.32 28.40
CA ARG A 106 -16.86 -1.48 27.04
C ARG A 106 -15.77 -1.23 26.01
N LEU A 107 -15.54 -2.22 25.15
CA LEU A 107 -14.62 -2.17 24.03
C LEU A 107 -15.38 -2.34 22.72
N HIS A 108 -15.17 -1.44 21.78
CA HIS A 108 -15.72 -1.53 20.43
C HIS A 108 -14.63 -1.86 19.42
N LEU A 109 -14.85 -2.86 18.58
CA LEU A 109 -14.00 -3.20 17.45
C LEU A 109 -14.71 -2.79 16.17
N ALA A 110 -14.09 -1.96 15.33
CA ALA A 110 -14.71 -1.45 14.10
C ALA A 110 -13.76 -1.53 12.90
N SER A 111 -14.26 -2.04 11.76
CA SER A 111 -13.58 -2.00 10.46
C SER A 111 -14.51 -2.47 9.33
N LEU A 112 -14.13 -2.14 8.10
CA LEU A 112 -14.48 -2.96 6.93
C LEU A 112 -13.78 -4.31 7.02
N ILE A 113 -14.50 -5.41 6.76
CA ILE A 113 -13.94 -6.76 6.76
C ILE A 113 -14.26 -7.43 5.42
N SER A 114 -13.23 -7.93 4.74
CA SER A 114 -13.43 -8.73 3.53
C SER A 114 -12.26 -9.67 3.23
N ASP A 115 -12.47 -10.58 2.28
CA ASP A 115 -11.47 -11.52 1.79
C ASP A 115 -10.63 -10.96 0.61
N GLY A 116 -11.01 -9.81 0.05
CA GLY A 116 -10.35 -9.15 -1.08
C GLY A 116 -8.92 -8.64 -0.85
N SER A 117 -8.30 -8.94 0.30
CA SER A 117 -6.89 -8.64 0.65
C SER A 117 -6.51 -7.15 0.71
N VAL A 118 -7.46 -6.24 0.48
CA VAL A 118 -7.27 -4.79 0.51
C VAL A 118 -7.70 -4.17 1.85
N HIS A 119 -8.64 -4.82 2.53
CA HIS A 119 -9.16 -4.45 3.85
C HIS A 119 -8.96 -5.62 4.82
N PRO A 120 -9.03 -5.40 6.15
CA PRO A 120 -8.87 -6.46 7.13
C PRO A 120 -9.69 -7.70 6.84
N GLN A 121 -9.07 -8.85 7.06
CA GLN A 121 -9.75 -10.13 7.00
C GLN A 121 -10.38 -10.49 8.35
N GLN A 122 -11.36 -11.37 8.32
CA GLN A 122 -12.02 -11.93 9.50
C GLN A 122 -11.05 -12.46 10.58
N ASP A 123 -9.90 -13.02 10.17
CA ASP A 123 -8.85 -13.47 11.08
C ASP A 123 -8.28 -12.37 11.99
N HIS A 124 -8.25 -11.12 11.52
CA HIS A 124 -7.84 -9.96 12.32
C HIS A 124 -8.82 -9.71 13.47
N LEU A 125 -10.12 -9.73 13.17
CA LEU A 125 -11.17 -9.59 14.16
C LEU A 125 -11.10 -10.75 15.18
N TYR A 126 -10.98 -11.99 14.70
CA TYR A 126 -10.88 -13.16 15.58
C TYR A 126 -9.67 -13.08 16.51
N ALA A 127 -8.53 -12.61 16.02
CA ALA A 127 -7.34 -12.43 16.84
C ALA A 127 -7.55 -11.35 17.92
N LEU A 128 -8.19 -10.22 17.58
CA LEU A 128 -8.52 -9.18 18.56
C LEU A 128 -9.51 -9.68 19.62
N ILE A 129 -10.54 -10.44 19.23
CA ILE A 129 -11.49 -11.06 20.17
C ILE A 129 -10.77 -12.03 21.11
N LYS A 130 -9.84 -12.85 20.61
CA LYS A 130 -9.02 -13.74 21.45
C LYS A 130 -8.19 -12.96 22.47
N VAL A 131 -7.61 -11.82 22.08
CA VAL A 131 -6.88 -10.94 23.01
C VAL A 131 -7.84 -10.33 24.05
N ALA A 132 -9.00 -9.82 23.64
CA ALA A 132 -10.00 -9.26 24.55
C ALA A 132 -10.50 -10.30 25.56
N LYS A 133 -10.76 -11.54 25.11
CA LYS A 133 -11.12 -12.66 25.99
C LYS A 133 -10.02 -12.99 26.99
N LYS A 134 -8.75 -13.04 26.55
CA LYS A 134 -7.59 -13.30 27.43
C LYS A 134 -7.39 -12.19 28.48
N LEU A 135 -7.76 -10.95 28.17
CA LEU A 135 -7.73 -9.83 29.11
C LEU A 135 -9.02 -9.70 29.93
N GLU A 136 -10.00 -10.58 29.69
CA GLU A 136 -11.31 -10.62 30.34
C GLU A 136 -12.03 -9.25 30.25
N ILE A 137 -12.11 -8.71 29.03
CA ILE A 137 -12.89 -7.50 28.78
C ILE A 137 -14.39 -7.84 28.94
N PRO A 138 -15.14 -7.16 29.83
CA PRO A 138 -16.52 -7.55 30.14
C PRO A 138 -17.47 -7.44 28.95
N HIS A 139 -17.39 -6.35 28.19
CA HIS A 139 -18.25 -6.10 27.05
C HIS A 139 -17.44 -5.78 25.80
N VAL A 140 -17.58 -6.61 24.77
CA VAL A 140 -16.96 -6.42 23.46
C VAL A 140 -18.05 -6.32 22.40
N TYR A 141 -18.09 -5.20 21.70
CA TYR A 141 -19.02 -4.92 20.62
C TYR A 141 -18.30 -4.89 19.28
N ILE A 142 -18.94 -5.39 18.24
CA ILE A 142 -18.36 -5.48 16.89
C ILE A 142 -19.20 -4.63 15.96
N HIS A 143 -18.56 -3.69 15.27
CA HIS A 143 -19.15 -2.88 14.21
C HIS A 143 -18.59 -3.35 12.88
N PHE A 144 -19.43 -4.09 12.14
CA PHE A 144 -19.09 -4.64 10.84
C PHE A 144 -19.50 -3.67 9.74
N PHE A 145 -18.57 -3.31 8.86
CA PHE A 145 -18.90 -2.57 7.65
C PHE A 145 -18.84 -3.54 6.47
N GLY A 146 -19.95 -3.64 5.71
CA GLY A 146 -20.05 -4.49 4.52
C GLY A 146 -19.08 -4.04 3.44
N ASP A 147 -18.48 -5.00 2.74
CA ASP A 147 -17.54 -4.71 1.66
C ASP A 147 -18.30 -4.34 0.40
N GLY A 148 -18.43 -3.03 0.25
CA GLY A 148 -18.72 -2.40 -1.00
C GLY A 148 -18.83 -0.89 -0.82
N ARG A 149 -18.59 -0.22 -1.93
CA ARG A 149 -18.41 1.20 -2.13
C ARG A 149 -19.69 2.06 -2.09
N ASP A 150 -19.94 2.64 -0.92
CA ASP A 150 -20.76 3.84 -0.69
C ASP A 150 -22.25 3.58 -0.36
N THR A 151 -22.75 4.21 0.69
CA THR A 151 -24.17 4.24 1.12
C THR A 151 -24.63 5.67 1.35
N ASP A 152 -25.95 5.88 1.29
CA ASP A 152 -26.58 7.16 1.63
C ASP A 152 -26.38 7.50 3.13
N PRO A 153 -25.85 8.69 3.47
CA PRO A 153 -25.61 9.11 4.85
C PRO A 153 -26.87 9.30 5.70
N ASN A 154 -28.08 9.27 5.12
CA ASN A 154 -29.35 9.47 5.82
C ASN A 154 -30.12 8.16 6.12
N SER A 155 -29.45 7.01 6.08
CA SER A 155 -30.10 5.74 6.41
C SER A 155 -30.25 5.56 7.93
N ASP A 156 -31.46 5.75 8.43
CA ASP A 156 -31.82 5.32 9.79
C ASP A 156 -31.61 3.80 9.89
N GLY A 157 -30.72 3.37 10.79
CA GLY A 157 -30.40 1.96 10.96
C GLY A 157 -31.59 1.16 11.54
N GLU A 158 -31.86 -0.02 10.99
CA GLU A 158 -32.95 -0.88 11.42
C GLU A 158 -32.49 -1.85 12.52
N GLY A 159 -33.29 -1.99 13.59
CA GLY A 159 -33.01 -2.94 14.66
C GLY A 159 -33.27 -4.38 14.25
N SER A 160 -32.36 -5.30 14.56
CA SER A 160 -32.55 -6.74 14.37
C SER A 160 -31.98 -7.55 15.54
N SER A 161 -32.61 -8.67 15.88
CA SER A 161 -32.08 -9.70 16.78
C SER A 161 -31.31 -10.81 16.04
N ASP A 162 -31.47 -10.89 14.71
CA ASP A 162 -30.82 -11.88 13.84
C ASP A 162 -30.18 -11.15 12.63
N PRO A 163 -28.87 -10.84 12.70
CA PRO A 163 -28.19 -10.14 11.62
C PRO A 163 -28.10 -10.98 10.33
N ILE A 164 -28.09 -12.32 10.43
CA ILE A 164 -28.00 -13.19 9.25
C ILE A 164 -29.31 -13.15 8.48
N LYS A 165 -30.44 -13.29 9.19
CA LYS A 165 -31.77 -13.19 8.59
C LYS A 165 -31.98 -11.81 7.96
N ALA A 166 -31.68 -10.73 8.70
CA ALA A 166 -31.82 -9.37 8.20
C ALA A 166 -30.99 -9.14 6.93
N THR A 167 -29.75 -9.64 6.89
CA THR A 167 -28.90 -9.52 5.69
C THR A 167 -29.46 -10.29 4.50
N LYS A 168 -29.95 -11.52 4.70
CA LYS A 168 -30.56 -12.33 3.63
C LYS A 168 -31.80 -11.65 3.04
N GLU A 169 -32.67 -11.11 3.87
CA GLU A 169 -33.87 -10.38 3.41
C GLU A 169 -33.52 -9.11 2.62
N ARG A 170 -32.36 -8.49 2.90
CA ARG A 170 -31.83 -7.34 2.15
C ARG A 170 -31.31 -7.78 0.77
N TYR A 171 -30.60 -8.90 0.72
CA TYR A 171 -30.16 -9.49 -0.55
C TYR A 171 -31.33 -9.87 -1.46
N GLU A 172 -32.41 -10.43 -0.90
CA GLU A 172 -33.63 -10.76 -1.65
C GLU A 172 -34.30 -9.52 -2.26
N LYS A 173 -34.08 -8.34 -1.67
CA LYS A 173 -34.55 -7.03 -2.17
C LYS A 173 -33.55 -6.37 -3.13
N GLY A 174 -32.45 -7.02 -3.45
CA GLY A 174 -31.41 -6.51 -4.35
C GLY A 174 -30.43 -5.53 -3.71
N GLU A 175 -30.47 -5.34 -2.39
CA GLU A 175 -29.41 -4.61 -1.68
C GLU A 175 -28.17 -5.52 -1.60
N THR A 176 -27.01 -5.04 -2.04
CA THR A 176 -25.74 -5.77 -1.93
C THR A 176 -24.96 -5.35 -0.68
N ASP A 177 -23.89 -6.08 -0.33
CA ASP A 177 -23.02 -5.79 0.84
C ASP A 177 -22.59 -4.32 0.94
N GLU A 178 -22.32 -3.73 -0.21
CA GLU A 178 -22.01 -2.32 -0.43
C GLU A 178 -23.05 -1.37 0.15
N PHE A 179 -24.30 -1.67 -0.14
CA PHE A 179 -25.44 -0.78 0.02
C PHE A 179 -26.32 -1.16 1.20
N LEU A 180 -25.91 -2.16 1.99
CA LEU A 180 -26.61 -2.55 3.20
C LEU A 180 -26.76 -1.33 4.11
N LYS A 181 -28.01 -0.91 4.29
CA LYS A 181 -28.33 0.07 5.32
C LYS A 181 -27.92 -0.47 6.70
N PRO A 182 -27.54 0.39 7.66
CA PRO A 182 -27.07 -0.07 8.97
C PRO A 182 -28.08 -1.00 9.66
N ILE A 183 -27.61 -2.18 10.09
CA ILE A 183 -28.39 -3.14 10.88
C ILE A 183 -27.89 -3.07 12.32
N ILE A 184 -28.78 -2.75 13.27
CA ILE A 184 -28.45 -2.55 14.67
C ILE A 184 -28.84 -3.78 15.48
N VAL A 185 -27.85 -4.49 16.00
CA VAL A 185 -28.04 -5.63 16.90
C VAL A 185 -27.70 -5.23 18.33
N GLY A 186 -28.51 -5.66 19.30
CA GLY A 186 -28.27 -5.35 20.73
C GLY A 186 -28.77 -3.98 21.21
N GLY A 187 -29.51 -3.24 20.36
CA GLY A 187 -30.21 -2.03 20.76
C GLY A 187 -29.31 -0.83 21.10
N LYS A 188 -29.76 0.03 22.02
CA LYS A 188 -29.00 1.24 22.42
C LYS A 188 -27.73 0.90 23.18
N ASP A 189 -27.72 -0.22 23.92
CA ASP A 189 -26.59 -0.63 24.76
C ASP A 189 -25.40 -1.15 23.95
N SER A 190 -25.57 -1.45 22.66
CA SER A 190 -24.47 -1.83 21.75
C SER A 190 -23.84 -0.65 21.01
N ARG A 191 -24.44 0.54 21.09
CA ARG A 191 -23.90 1.77 20.50
C ARG A 191 -22.65 2.22 21.26
N VAL A 192 -21.80 2.99 20.58
CA VAL A 192 -20.67 3.67 21.24
C VAL A 192 -21.25 4.74 22.16
N GLN A 193 -20.82 4.74 23.42
CA GLN A 193 -21.26 5.68 24.45
C GLN A 193 -20.10 6.56 24.92
N ASP A 194 -20.42 7.54 25.76
CA ASP A 194 -19.44 8.47 26.31
C ASP A 194 -18.35 7.71 27.08
N GLY A 195 -17.08 8.04 26.81
CA GLY A 195 -15.92 7.44 27.49
C GLY A 195 -15.50 6.05 26.97
N ASP A 196 -16.23 5.47 26.02
CA ASP A 196 -15.92 4.14 25.50
C ASP A 196 -14.57 4.09 24.76
N GLN A 197 -13.96 2.90 24.77
CA GLN A 197 -12.75 2.63 24.02
C GLN A 197 -13.09 2.00 22.68
N VAL A 198 -12.56 2.58 21.59
CA VAL A 198 -12.77 2.08 20.23
C VAL A 198 -11.43 1.69 19.62
N PHE A 199 -11.34 0.46 19.13
CA PHE A 199 -10.20 -0.02 18.37
C PHE A 199 -10.59 -0.19 16.89
N PHE A 200 -10.07 0.69 16.04
CA PHE A 200 -10.32 0.67 14.61
C PHE A 200 -9.26 -0.14 13.89
N PHE A 201 -9.61 -1.33 13.42
CA PHE A 201 -8.60 -2.32 13.00
C PHE A 201 -8.31 -2.33 11.49
N SER A 202 -8.70 -1.28 10.77
CA SER A 202 -8.35 -1.09 9.35
C SER A 202 -6.85 -0.83 9.15
N TYR A 203 -6.20 -1.57 8.24
CA TYR A 203 -4.85 -1.27 7.76
C TYR A 203 -4.83 -0.50 6.42
N ARG A 204 -5.99 0.06 6.04
CA ARG A 204 -6.12 0.96 4.88
C ARG A 204 -6.81 2.24 5.32
N SER A 205 -6.05 3.34 5.33
CA SER A 205 -6.48 4.60 5.95
C SER A 205 -7.55 5.37 5.18
N ASN A 206 -7.55 5.30 3.85
CA ASN A 206 -8.27 6.28 3.02
C ASN A 206 -9.78 6.32 3.30
N ARG A 207 -10.41 5.15 3.46
CA ARG A 207 -11.88 5.05 3.67
C ARG A 207 -12.32 5.32 5.10
N VAL A 208 -11.42 5.18 6.07
CA VAL A 208 -11.76 5.25 7.50
C VAL A 208 -11.50 6.63 8.10
N ARG A 209 -10.77 7.51 7.40
CA ARG A 209 -10.46 8.88 7.86
C ARG A 209 -11.69 9.71 8.19
N LYS A 210 -12.78 9.59 7.42
CA LYS A 210 -14.00 10.39 7.62
C LYS A 210 -14.76 9.96 8.87
N ILE A 211 -14.97 8.66 9.08
CA ILE A 211 -15.69 8.19 10.27
C ILE A 211 -14.86 8.37 11.55
N THR A 212 -13.55 8.10 11.49
CA THR A 212 -12.66 8.26 12.65
C THR A 212 -12.47 9.71 13.07
N ARG A 213 -12.45 10.68 12.13
CA ARG A 213 -12.37 12.10 12.51
C ARG A 213 -13.64 12.58 13.22
N LEU A 214 -14.81 12.09 12.81
CA LEU A 214 -16.09 12.49 13.38
C LEU A 214 -16.26 11.87 14.77
N LEU A 215 -15.98 10.57 14.91
CA LEU A 215 -16.13 9.83 16.16
C LEU A 215 -15.28 10.38 17.32
N CYS A 216 -14.15 11.01 17.01
CA CYS A 216 -13.20 11.52 18.01
C CYS A 216 -13.04 13.04 17.98
N ASP A 217 -14.04 13.74 17.44
CA ASP A 217 -14.10 15.20 17.46
C ASP A 217 -12.87 15.92 16.88
N VAL A 218 -12.23 15.33 15.86
CA VAL A 218 -11.08 15.95 15.19
C VAL A 218 -11.52 17.03 14.21
N ASN A 219 -12.60 16.78 13.47
CA ASN A 219 -13.23 17.75 12.57
C ASN A 219 -14.68 17.32 12.28
N ARG A 220 -15.63 18.23 12.50
CA ARG A 220 -17.07 17.93 12.43
C ARG A 220 -17.71 18.17 11.07
N LEU A 221 -17.01 18.76 10.09
CA LEU A 221 -17.59 18.98 8.77
C LEU A 221 -17.97 17.66 8.10
N PRO A 222 -19.07 17.60 7.32
CA PRO A 222 -20.06 18.65 7.09
C PRO A 222 -21.20 18.68 8.13
N LEU A 223 -21.13 17.86 9.18
CA LEU A 223 -22.21 17.65 10.15
C LEU A 223 -21.85 18.25 11.53
N GLU A 224 -21.78 19.57 11.62
CA GLU A 224 -21.30 20.28 12.83
C GLU A 224 -22.15 20.01 14.08
N ASP A 225 -23.47 19.86 13.89
CA ASP A 225 -24.45 19.65 14.96
C ASP A 225 -24.82 18.18 15.20
N PHE A 226 -24.17 17.24 14.52
CA PHE A 226 -24.50 15.82 14.66
C PHE A 226 -24.17 15.32 16.07
N PRO A 227 -25.13 14.74 16.81
CA PRO A 227 -24.87 14.24 18.15
C PRO A 227 -23.96 13.02 18.12
N TYR A 228 -22.89 13.04 18.91
CA TYR A 228 -21.93 11.94 18.99
C TYR A 228 -21.47 11.72 20.44
N PRO A 229 -20.97 10.52 20.77
CA PRO A 229 -20.48 10.21 22.12
C PRO A 229 -19.22 11.01 22.47
N LYS A 230 -19.18 11.56 23.68
CA LYS A 230 -18.07 12.39 24.19
C LYS A 230 -16.95 11.53 24.76
N ASN A 231 -15.73 12.04 24.74
CA ASN A 231 -14.56 11.40 25.37
C ASN A 231 -14.27 9.97 24.88
N VAL A 232 -14.71 9.62 23.67
CA VAL A 232 -14.33 8.35 23.04
C VAL A 232 -12.84 8.34 22.78
N THR A 233 -12.16 7.30 23.27
CA THR A 233 -10.73 7.12 23.00
C THR A 233 -10.57 6.15 21.83
N LEU A 234 -9.88 6.59 20.78
CA LEU A 234 -9.64 5.79 19.58
C LEU A 234 -8.19 5.36 19.47
N THR A 235 -8.03 4.05 19.30
CA THR A 235 -6.77 3.44 18.86
C THR A 235 -6.97 2.86 17.46
N THR A 236 -6.03 3.12 16.56
CA THR A 236 -6.08 2.65 15.18
C THR A 236 -5.03 1.57 14.92
N MET A 237 -5.31 0.65 14.00
CA MET A 237 -4.35 -0.40 13.62
C MET A 237 -3.04 0.22 13.13
N ILE A 238 -3.15 1.16 12.19
CA ILE A 238 -2.03 1.88 11.58
C ILE A 238 -2.28 3.39 11.65
N GLN A 239 -1.33 4.19 11.17
CA GLN A 239 -1.54 5.63 11.05
C GLN A 239 -2.53 5.94 9.93
N TYR A 240 -3.62 6.65 10.24
CA TYR A 240 -4.58 7.09 9.22
C TYR A 240 -4.22 8.42 8.57
N LYS A 241 -3.77 9.39 9.38
CA LYS A 241 -3.31 10.70 8.93
C LYS A 241 -2.27 11.23 9.94
N LEU A 242 -1.31 12.03 9.49
CA LEU A 242 -0.18 12.49 10.31
C LEU A 242 -0.63 13.40 11.47
N ASP A 243 -1.66 14.22 11.23
CA ASP A 243 -2.21 15.21 12.17
C ASP A 243 -3.35 14.66 13.03
N TYR A 244 -3.70 13.38 12.90
CA TYR A 244 -4.71 12.77 13.77
C TYR A 244 -4.11 12.40 15.14
N PRO A 245 -4.76 12.74 16.26
CA PRO A 245 -4.20 12.58 17.61
C PRO A 245 -4.34 11.15 18.15
N PHE A 246 -4.62 10.17 17.30
CA PHE A 246 -5.00 8.82 17.72
C PHE A 246 -3.80 7.98 18.16
N THR A 247 -4.04 7.06 19.09
CA THR A 247 -3.04 6.03 19.43
C THR A 247 -2.92 5.05 18.26
N ILE A 248 -1.69 4.68 17.89
CA ILE A 248 -1.41 3.81 16.73
C ILE A 248 -0.81 2.50 17.23
N ALA A 249 -1.50 1.37 16.96
CA ALA A 249 -1.06 0.04 17.39
C ALA A 249 0.19 -0.43 16.66
N PHE A 250 0.21 -0.28 15.33
CA PHE A 250 1.31 -0.67 14.47
C PHE A 250 1.93 0.58 13.86
N LYS A 251 2.81 1.24 14.64
CA LYS A 251 3.51 2.45 14.18
C LYS A 251 4.25 2.21 12.86
N LEU A 252 4.29 3.25 12.04
CA LEU A 252 5.06 3.28 10.80
C LEU A 252 6.53 3.02 11.14
N ARG A 253 7.15 2.06 10.46
CA ARG A 253 8.59 1.83 10.60
C ARG A 253 9.31 2.74 9.62
N HIS A 254 9.95 3.79 10.13
CA HIS A 254 10.85 4.59 9.29
C HIS A 254 11.97 3.70 8.75
N MET A 255 12.12 3.68 7.43
CA MET A 255 13.20 2.96 6.77
C MET A 255 14.48 3.79 6.92
N ARG A 256 15.41 3.30 7.76
CA ARG A 256 16.73 3.91 7.91
C ARG A 256 17.68 3.39 6.83
N ASN A 257 18.60 4.25 6.41
CA ASN A 257 19.67 3.92 5.46
C ASN A 257 19.15 3.35 4.13
N VAL A 258 18.08 3.94 3.60
CA VAL A 258 17.63 3.74 2.20
C VAL A 258 18.63 4.37 1.23
N LEU A 259 18.59 4.02 -0.06
CA LEU A 259 19.54 4.45 -1.10
C LEU A 259 19.80 5.96 -1.04
N ALA A 260 18.73 6.77 -1.11
CA ALA A 260 18.85 8.22 -1.08
C ALA A 260 19.56 8.75 0.18
N LYS A 261 19.22 8.20 1.37
CA LYS A 261 19.87 8.59 2.63
C LYS A 261 21.34 8.18 2.63
N THR A 262 21.62 6.97 2.17
CA THR A 262 22.96 6.37 2.10
C THR A 262 23.89 7.16 1.18
N LEU A 263 23.41 7.57 0.01
CA LEU A 263 24.13 8.46 -0.91
C LEU A 263 24.35 9.85 -0.26
N GLY A 264 23.30 10.45 0.29
CA GLY A 264 23.37 11.77 0.90
C GLY A 264 24.30 11.85 2.13
N THR A 265 24.34 10.81 2.98
CA THR A 265 25.28 10.74 4.11
C THR A 265 26.74 10.66 3.69
N ARG A 266 27.01 10.35 2.42
CA ARG A 266 28.35 10.27 1.85
C ARG A 266 28.70 11.46 0.97
N GLY A 267 27.87 12.51 0.97
CA GLY A 267 28.08 13.70 0.16
C GLY A 267 27.87 13.49 -1.35
N ILE A 268 27.23 12.39 -1.75
CA ILE A 268 26.93 12.11 -3.16
C ILE A 268 25.71 12.94 -3.56
N ASN A 269 25.87 13.82 -4.55
CA ASN A 269 24.78 14.64 -5.04
C ASN A 269 23.82 13.79 -5.87
N GLN A 270 22.54 13.97 -5.62
CA GLN A 270 21.49 13.21 -6.27
C GLN A 270 20.33 14.08 -6.69
N VAL A 271 19.66 13.69 -7.77
CA VAL A 271 18.45 14.36 -8.26
C VAL A 271 17.39 13.33 -8.64
N HIS A 272 16.15 13.59 -8.22
CA HIS A 272 14.99 12.76 -8.54
C HIS A 272 14.05 13.58 -9.45
N VAL A 273 13.80 13.09 -10.65
CA VAL A 273 13.00 13.78 -11.67
C VAL A 273 11.76 12.96 -11.97
N ILE A 274 10.57 13.53 -11.73
CA ILE A 274 9.31 12.83 -11.92
C ILE A 274 8.27 13.72 -12.60
N GLU A 275 7.37 13.11 -13.36
CA GLU A 275 6.19 13.81 -13.84
C GLU A 275 5.19 14.07 -12.71
N THR A 276 4.57 15.23 -12.79
CA THR A 276 3.49 15.73 -11.93
C THR A 276 2.42 14.70 -11.52
N LYS A 277 2.02 13.76 -12.40
CA LYS A 277 0.97 12.75 -12.10
C LYS A 277 1.37 11.77 -10.98
N LYS A 278 2.67 11.59 -10.68
CA LYS A 278 3.17 10.72 -9.58
C LYS A 278 3.57 11.49 -8.31
N TYR A 279 3.38 12.82 -8.27
CA TYR A 279 3.68 13.69 -7.12
C TYR A 279 2.48 13.89 -6.16
N THR A 280 1.29 13.45 -6.58
CA THR A 280 -0.04 13.49 -5.95
C THR A 280 -0.52 14.77 -5.23
N TYR A 281 -1.64 15.28 -5.78
CA TYR A 281 -2.70 16.13 -5.21
C TYR A 281 -2.73 17.67 -5.37
N VAL A 282 -1.68 18.36 -5.86
CA VAL A 282 -1.74 19.84 -6.01
C VAL A 282 -1.96 20.30 -7.47
N THR A 283 -1.64 19.47 -8.44
CA THR A 283 -1.54 19.87 -9.85
C THR A 283 -2.78 19.61 -10.70
N PHE A 284 -3.64 18.68 -10.30
CA PHE A 284 -4.91 18.39 -10.99
C PHE A 284 -5.82 19.63 -11.05
N PHE A 285 -5.87 20.43 -9.97
CA PHE A 285 -6.65 21.67 -9.92
C PHE A 285 -5.95 22.87 -10.57
N PHE A 286 -4.61 22.85 -10.67
CA PHE A 286 -3.85 23.99 -11.21
C PHE A 286 -3.79 24.01 -12.75
N ASN A 287 -3.97 22.86 -13.41
CA ASN A 287 -3.86 22.72 -14.88
C ASN A 287 -5.21 22.73 -15.62
N GLY A 288 -6.29 23.24 -15.02
CA GLY A 288 -7.54 23.48 -15.73
C GLY A 288 -8.23 22.24 -16.31
N GLY A 289 -8.05 21.07 -15.70
CA GLY A 289 -8.76 19.84 -16.07
C GLY A 289 -8.32 19.19 -17.39
N VAL A 290 -7.19 19.58 -17.98
CA VAL A 290 -6.66 18.94 -19.19
C VAL A 290 -5.42 18.11 -18.88
N GLU A 291 -5.48 16.82 -19.20
CA GLU A 291 -4.43 15.84 -18.98
C GLU A 291 -3.49 15.74 -20.19
N LYS A 292 -2.18 15.93 -19.99
CA LYS A 292 -1.16 15.56 -20.98
C LYS A 292 0.02 14.91 -20.26
N MET A 293 0.28 13.63 -20.58
CA MET A 293 1.48 12.93 -20.11
C MET A 293 2.71 13.47 -20.85
N SER A 294 3.83 13.69 -20.15
CA SER A 294 5.01 14.35 -20.68
C SER A 294 6.30 13.55 -20.43
N ALA A 295 6.38 12.35 -21.00
CA ALA A 295 7.65 11.61 -21.08
C ALA A 295 8.75 12.48 -21.70
N ILE A 296 8.46 13.21 -22.77
CA ILE A 296 9.43 14.11 -23.42
C ILE A 296 9.90 15.21 -22.44
N GLY A 297 9.00 15.73 -21.59
CA GLY A 297 9.36 16.73 -20.58
C GLY A 297 10.32 16.17 -19.52
N VAL A 298 10.01 14.98 -18.98
CA VAL A 298 10.90 14.28 -18.03
C VAL A 298 12.24 13.96 -18.67
N ALA A 299 12.24 13.41 -19.90
CA ALA A 299 13.45 13.12 -20.66
C ALA A 299 14.33 14.36 -20.84
N LYS A 300 13.77 15.49 -21.28
CA LYS A 300 14.50 16.76 -21.41
C LYS A 300 15.13 17.22 -20.09
N GLN A 301 14.41 17.07 -18.97
CA GLN A 301 14.97 17.42 -17.66
C GLN A 301 16.09 16.46 -17.26
N VAL A 302 15.95 15.16 -17.49
CA VAL A 302 17.02 14.18 -17.26
C VAL A 302 18.25 14.52 -18.11
N CYS A 303 18.10 14.76 -19.43
CA CYS A 303 19.20 15.19 -20.30
C CYS A 303 19.92 16.41 -19.72
N LYS A 304 19.14 17.43 -19.31
CA LYS A 304 19.67 18.65 -18.72
C LYS A 304 20.48 18.36 -17.45
N ARG A 305 19.93 17.57 -16.52
CA ARG A 305 20.61 17.23 -15.26
C ARG A 305 21.89 16.44 -15.47
N VAL A 306 21.90 15.54 -16.45
CA VAL A 306 23.13 14.81 -16.78
C VAL A 306 24.15 15.73 -17.46
N SER A 307 23.73 16.59 -18.40
CA SER A 307 24.63 17.56 -19.06
C SER A 307 25.23 18.60 -18.10
N GLU A 308 24.59 18.85 -16.96
CA GLU A 308 25.12 19.74 -15.93
C GLU A 308 26.37 19.15 -15.24
N GLY A 309 26.56 17.82 -15.25
CA GLY A 309 27.70 17.16 -14.59
C GLY A 309 27.73 17.32 -13.06
N LYS A 310 26.64 17.78 -12.45
CA LYS A 310 26.54 18.13 -11.01
C LYS A 310 26.09 17.00 -10.10
N PHE A 311 25.49 15.95 -10.68
CA PHE A 311 24.82 14.89 -9.91
C PHE A 311 25.42 13.54 -10.23
N GLU A 312 26.04 12.89 -9.27
CA GLU A 312 26.60 11.55 -9.45
C GLU A 312 25.49 10.48 -9.55
N PHE A 313 24.29 10.76 -9.01
CA PHE A 313 23.13 9.88 -9.13
C PHE A 313 21.89 10.61 -9.66
N VAL A 314 21.35 10.12 -10.78
CA VAL A 314 20.12 10.65 -11.40
C VAL A 314 19.06 9.55 -11.44
N MET A 315 17.93 9.78 -10.78
CA MET A 315 16.78 8.88 -10.79
C MET A 315 15.58 9.55 -11.45
N ASN A 316 14.83 8.79 -12.24
CA ASN A 316 13.58 9.24 -12.82
C ASN A 316 12.53 8.12 -12.89
N ASN A 317 11.26 8.51 -12.95
CA ASN A 317 10.14 7.62 -13.28
C ASN A 317 9.49 8.07 -14.62
N PHE A 318 9.18 7.12 -15.50
CA PHE A 318 8.46 7.33 -16.75
C PHE A 318 7.07 6.69 -16.71
N VAL A 319 6.04 7.48 -17.02
CA VAL A 319 4.64 7.01 -17.13
C VAL A 319 4.34 6.48 -18.55
N PRO A 320 4.87 7.11 -19.62
CA PRO A 320 5.18 6.41 -20.87
C PRO A 320 6.69 6.17 -21.03
N PRO A 321 7.13 4.99 -21.50
CA PRO A 321 8.53 4.61 -21.65
C PRO A 321 9.24 5.49 -22.68
N ASN A 322 10.36 6.11 -22.30
CA ASN A 322 11.24 6.85 -23.21
C ASN A 322 12.67 6.83 -22.65
N ILE A 323 13.70 6.77 -23.51
CA ILE A 323 15.10 6.66 -23.10
C ILE A 323 15.91 7.85 -23.63
N VAL A 324 16.92 8.24 -22.85
CA VAL A 324 17.86 9.32 -23.17
C VAL A 324 19.26 8.72 -23.35
N GLY A 325 19.97 9.11 -24.42
CA GLY A 325 21.30 8.61 -24.77
C GLY A 325 22.44 9.63 -24.65
N TYR A 326 23.66 9.06 -24.53
CA TYR A 326 25.04 9.62 -24.54
C TYR A 326 25.50 10.45 -23.34
N THR A 327 26.00 9.75 -22.30
CA THR A 327 26.65 10.34 -21.12
C THR A 327 27.67 9.35 -20.53
N SER A 328 28.64 9.79 -19.73
CA SER A 328 29.61 8.92 -19.01
C SER A 328 29.01 8.18 -17.80
N TYR A 329 27.69 7.96 -17.79
CA TYR A 329 26.95 7.34 -16.71
C TYR A 329 26.65 5.88 -17.03
N ILE A 330 26.60 5.06 -15.99
CA ILE A 330 26.02 3.72 -16.08
C ILE A 330 24.50 3.85 -15.92
N LEU A 331 23.75 3.39 -16.92
CA LEU A 331 22.30 3.47 -16.94
C LEU A 331 21.67 2.20 -16.36
N PHE A 332 20.98 2.34 -15.24
CA PHE A 332 20.08 1.30 -14.72
C PHE A 332 18.65 1.56 -15.20
N ILE A 333 18.01 0.55 -15.77
CA ILE A 333 16.58 0.57 -16.14
C ILE A 333 15.90 -0.58 -15.40
N THR A 334 14.78 -0.29 -14.74
CA THR A 334 13.92 -1.28 -14.07
C THR A 334 12.46 -0.86 -14.20
N SER A 335 11.55 -1.72 -13.78
CA SER A 335 10.15 -1.37 -13.50
C SER A 335 9.85 -1.44 -12.01
N ASP A 336 8.76 -0.81 -11.56
CA ASP A 336 8.22 -0.94 -10.20
C ASP A 336 7.22 -2.09 -10.04
N GLN A 337 6.56 -2.49 -11.14
CA GLN A 337 5.59 -3.59 -11.25
C GLN A 337 5.20 -3.84 -12.72
N GLY A 338 4.41 -4.86 -13.00
CA GLY A 338 3.89 -5.15 -14.34
C GLY A 338 2.43 -4.70 -14.54
N ASN A 339 2.10 -4.23 -15.74
CA ASN A 339 0.76 -3.78 -16.12
C ASN A 339 0.53 -3.95 -17.63
N VAL A 340 1.26 -3.19 -18.45
CA VAL A 340 0.95 -3.04 -19.88
C VAL A 340 1.32 -4.25 -20.74
N GLU A 341 2.05 -5.21 -20.17
CA GLU A 341 2.23 -6.53 -20.76
C GLU A 341 0.95 -7.36 -20.78
N GLU A 342 -0.08 -7.01 -19.99
CA GLU A 342 -1.36 -7.73 -19.99
C GLU A 342 -2.57 -6.78 -19.98
N MET A 343 -2.95 -6.31 -21.15
CA MET A 343 -4.09 -5.41 -21.36
C MET A 343 -5.42 -6.13 -21.58
N LYS A 344 -5.43 -7.47 -21.59
CA LYS A 344 -6.63 -8.30 -21.75
C LYS A 344 -6.66 -9.46 -20.76
N PHE A 345 -7.86 -9.83 -20.33
CA PHE A 345 -8.12 -11.11 -19.67
C PHE A 345 -8.18 -12.25 -20.71
N PRO A 346 -8.09 -13.53 -20.29
CA PRO A 346 -8.24 -14.68 -21.19
C PRO A 346 -9.58 -14.72 -21.95
N ASP A 347 -10.63 -14.07 -21.43
CA ASP A 347 -11.93 -13.95 -22.10
C ASP A 347 -11.99 -12.77 -23.10
N GLY A 348 -10.86 -12.10 -23.35
CA GLY A 348 -10.73 -10.98 -24.28
C GLY A 348 -11.17 -9.63 -23.74
N LYS A 349 -11.72 -9.55 -22.52
CA LYS A 349 -12.12 -8.27 -21.93
C LYS A 349 -10.91 -7.42 -21.56
N PRO A 350 -11.02 -6.08 -21.60
CA PRO A 350 -9.96 -5.19 -21.17
C PRO A 350 -9.54 -5.47 -19.72
N LYS A 351 -8.23 -5.58 -19.50
CA LYS A 351 -7.62 -5.67 -18.19
C LYS A 351 -6.99 -4.32 -17.85
N THR A 352 -7.34 -3.79 -16.68
CA THR A 352 -6.89 -2.49 -16.17
C THR A 352 -6.09 -2.61 -14.87
N LEU A 353 -5.86 -3.85 -14.42
CA LEU A 353 -5.17 -4.20 -13.20
C LEU A 353 -3.68 -4.45 -13.47
N HIS A 354 -2.85 -4.19 -12.47
CA HIS A 354 -1.46 -4.64 -12.45
C HIS A 354 -1.37 -6.18 -12.52
N THR A 355 -0.17 -6.68 -12.81
CA THR A 355 0.13 -8.11 -12.89
C THR A 355 0.96 -8.58 -11.69
N ALA A 356 0.96 -9.88 -11.49
CA ALA A 356 1.73 -10.56 -10.45
C ALA A 356 2.66 -11.61 -11.09
N ASN A 357 3.17 -11.31 -12.29
CA ASN A 357 4.00 -12.23 -13.05
C ASN A 357 5.29 -12.50 -12.27
N LYS A 358 5.63 -13.78 -12.15
CA LYS A 358 6.81 -14.23 -11.41
C LYS A 358 8.00 -14.30 -12.33
N THR A 359 9.14 -13.97 -11.77
CA THR A 359 10.46 -14.13 -12.39
C THR A 359 11.37 -14.86 -11.40
N THR A 360 12.45 -15.48 -11.87
CA THR A 360 13.25 -16.41 -11.04
C THR A 360 14.59 -15.87 -10.58
N GLU A 361 15.04 -14.71 -11.10
CA GLU A 361 16.44 -14.28 -10.97
C GLU A 361 16.69 -13.33 -9.79
N GLY A 362 15.92 -12.24 -9.68
CA GLY A 362 16.08 -11.22 -8.66
C GLY A 362 14.76 -10.69 -8.10
N VAL A 363 14.85 -9.75 -7.16
CA VAL A 363 13.68 -9.03 -6.62
C VAL A 363 13.94 -7.53 -6.62
N LEU A 364 12.88 -6.69 -6.60
CA LEU A 364 13.04 -5.23 -6.61
C LEU A 364 13.98 -4.69 -5.52
N SER A 365 14.00 -5.37 -4.37
CA SER A 365 14.87 -4.98 -3.26
C SER A 365 16.37 -5.17 -3.50
N ASP A 366 16.77 -5.89 -4.55
CA ASP A 366 18.18 -6.07 -4.94
C ASP A 366 18.72 -4.86 -5.74
N VAL A 367 17.85 -3.96 -6.23
CA VAL A 367 18.24 -2.82 -7.09
C VAL A 367 19.15 -1.82 -6.35
N ALA A 368 18.79 -1.39 -5.13
CA ALA A 368 19.63 -0.44 -4.38
C ALA A 368 21.03 -0.98 -4.03
N PRO A 369 21.19 -2.22 -3.52
CA PRO A 369 22.50 -2.84 -3.34
C PRO A 369 23.33 -2.87 -4.64
N THR A 370 22.71 -3.19 -5.77
CA THR A 370 23.34 -3.22 -7.10
C THR A 370 23.88 -1.84 -7.50
N ILE A 371 23.07 -0.79 -7.34
CA ILE A 371 23.47 0.60 -7.62
C ILE A 371 24.64 1.01 -6.71
N LEU A 372 24.59 0.66 -5.42
CA LEU A 372 25.65 1.01 -4.47
C LEU A 372 26.96 0.29 -4.77
N GLU A 373 26.91 -0.96 -5.23
CA GLU A 373 28.11 -1.69 -5.64
C GLU A 373 28.81 -1.01 -6.83
N VAL A 374 28.05 -0.55 -7.83
CA VAL A 374 28.62 0.18 -8.98
C VAL A 374 29.18 1.54 -8.59
N ILE A 375 28.46 2.29 -7.74
CA ILE A 375 28.93 3.61 -7.30
C ILE A 375 30.16 3.49 -6.37
N GLY A 376 30.41 2.31 -5.79
CA GLY A 376 31.57 1.99 -4.95
C GLY A 376 31.34 1.91 -3.42
N PRO A 377 30.29 2.49 -2.80
CA PRO A 377 30.09 2.33 -1.37
C PRO A 377 29.58 0.95 -0.97
N LYS A 378 30.15 0.37 0.11
CA LYS A 378 29.51 -0.75 0.81
C LYS A 378 28.09 -0.37 1.24
N HIS A 379 27.10 -1.20 0.91
CA HIS A 379 25.73 -0.98 1.34
C HIS A 379 25.60 -1.17 2.86
N PRO A 380 24.74 -0.40 3.54
CA PRO A 380 24.53 -0.49 4.99
C PRO A 380 23.96 -1.86 5.38
N LYS A 381 24.22 -2.32 6.62
CA LYS A 381 23.71 -3.60 7.16
C LYS A 381 22.17 -3.71 7.13
N GLU A 382 21.52 -2.55 7.12
CA GLU A 382 20.08 -2.41 7.00
C GLU A 382 19.56 -2.89 5.63
N MET A 383 20.33 -2.73 4.55
CA MET A 383 20.04 -3.30 3.24
C MET A 383 20.42 -4.78 3.26
N THR A 384 19.42 -5.64 3.43
CA THR A 384 19.60 -7.10 3.60
C THR A 384 19.54 -7.87 2.30
N SER A 385 19.12 -7.23 1.22
CA SER A 385 19.07 -7.82 -0.12
C SER A 385 20.45 -7.85 -0.76
N ARG A 386 20.60 -8.65 -1.81
CA ARG A 386 21.90 -8.84 -2.48
C ARG A 386 22.03 -7.87 -3.66
N SER A 387 23.25 -7.70 -4.14
CA SER A 387 23.46 -7.12 -5.47
C SER A 387 23.15 -8.15 -6.54
N LEU A 388 22.65 -7.67 -7.70
CA LEU A 388 22.39 -8.45 -8.91
C LEU A 388 23.63 -8.59 -9.79
N LEU A 389 24.71 -7.85 -9.51
CA LEU A 389 25.95 -8.03 -10.26
C LEU A 389 26.52 -9.42 -9.96
N ALA A 390 26.90 -10.14 -11.01
CA ALA A 390 27.72 -11.32 -10.85
C ALA A 390 29.01 -10.92 -10.13
N LYS A 391 29.37 -11.64 -9.07
CA LYS A 391 30.74 -11.51 -8.53
C LYS A 391 31.67 -11.91 -9.64
N MET A 392 32.54 -11.00 -10.07
CA MET A 392 33.70 -11.36 -10.88
C MET A 392 34.42 -12.48 -10.11
N ILE A 393 34.33 -13.71 -10.62
CA ILE A 393 35.20 -14.78 -10.15
C ILE A 393 36.57 -14.33 -10.61
N ASN A 394 37.38 -13.83 -9.67
CA ASN A 394 38.79 -13.60 -9.93
C ASN A 394 39.40 -14.94 -10.38
N SER A 395 39.58 -15.08 -11.69
CA SER A 395 40.41 -16.10 -12.31
C SER A 395 41.87 -15.69 -12.20
#